data_AF-A0A7W6NX06-F1
#
_entry.id   AF-A0A7W6NX06-F1
#
_cell.length_a   1.000
_cell.length_b   1.000
_cell.length_c   1.000
_cell.angle_alpha   90.00
_cell.angle_beta   90.00
_cell.angle_gamma   90.00
#
_symmetry.space_group_name_H-M   'P 1'
#
loop_
_entity.id
_entity.type
_entity.pdbx_description
1 polymer ?
#
loop_
_entity_poly.entity_id
_entity_poly.type
_entity_poly.pdbx_seq_one_letter_code
_entity_poly.pdbx_strand_id
1 'polypeptide(L)'
;MIDRRTALAGVVGMFGAAAFAPLARAAQLGKASGIPVISEGPPSVAVFNPAQRALMTALSERILPTTDTPGAIAAGVPAFIEKMLADWARPTDRVPILAGLDAIEARSQQDYKVAGAQATAEQQDALLTLAMNGQLPSGGVFFEAFRQLVLAGYYTSEIGITQEREYLPVPGEYNGEFLYSQVNKVYSA
;
A
#
# COMPACT_ATOMS: atom_id res chain seq x y z
N MET A 1 57.50 23.99 1.91
CA MET A 1 56.08 23.92 1.51
C MET A 1 55.62 22.49 1.81
N ILE A 2 54.66 22.28 2.72
CA ILE A 2 54.25 20.92 3.13
C ILE A 2 53.47 20.28 1.98
N ASP A 3 53.83 19.04 1.62
CA ASP A 3 53.11 18.25 0.62
C ASP A 3 51.71 17.88 1.11
N ARG A 4 50.71 17.96 0.22
CA ARG A 4 49.30 17.75 0.55
C ARG A 4 49.04 16.36 1.12
N ARG A 5 49.78 15.34 0.68
CA ARG A 5 49.61 13.96 1.17
C ARG A 5 50.12 13.82 2.58
N THR A 6 51.22 14.51 2.91
CA THR A 6 51.78 14.54 4.27
C THR A 6 50.88 15.31 5.23
N ALA A 7 50.27 16.40 4.79
CA ALA A 7 49.28 17.14 5.58
C ALA A 7 48.02 16.29 5.88
N LEU A 8 47.48 15.61 4.87
CA LEU A 8 46.31 14.74 5.02
C LEU A 8 46.61 13.51 5.90
N ALA A 9 47.79 12.89 5.75
CA ALA A 9 48.22 11.79 6.61
C ALA A 9 48.33 12.21 8.08
N GLY A 10 48.83 13.43 8.34
CA GLY A 10 48.90 13.99 9.69
C GLY A 10 47.53 14.24 10.33
N VAL A 11 46.56 14.75 9.55
CA VAL A 11 45.17 14.96 10.03
C VAL A 11 44.48 13.63 10.33
N VAL A 12 44.64 12.62 9.47
CA VAL A 12 44.11 11.27 9.70
C VAL A 12 44.79 10.62 10.92
N GLY A 13 46.09 10.82 11.12
CA GLY A 13 46.81 10.32 12.30
C GLY A 13 46.34 10.95 13.61
N MET A 14 46.11 12.27 13.64
CA MET A 14 45.71 12.97 14.87
C MET A 14 44.21 12.85 15.21
N PHE A 15 43.33 12.91 14.21
CA PHE A 15 41.87 12.93 14.44
C PHE A 15 41.20 11.59 14.08
N GLY A 16 41.77 10.83 13.14
CA GLY A 16 41.18 9.58 12.66
C GLY A 16 41.15 8.50 13.73
N ALA A 17 42.22 8.31 14.52
CA ALA A 17 42.26 7.28 15.55
C ALA A 17 41.25 7.51 16.69
N ALA A 18 41.06 8.77 17.12
CA ALA A 18 40.12 9.13 18.18
C ALA A 18 38.65 9.11 17.71
N ALA A 19 38.38 9.44 16.44
CA ALA A 19 37.03 9.42 15.86
C ALA A 19 36.60 8.03 15.36
N PHE A 20 37.55 7.16 15.00
CA PHE A 20 37.26 5.85 14.41
C PHE A 20 36.54 4.92 15.39
N ALA A 21 36.98 4.83 16.65
CA ALA A 21 36.33 3.95 17.61
C ALA A 21 34.88 4.39 17.96
N PRO A 22 34.59 5.69 18.22
CA PRO A 22 33.22 6.17 18.38
C PRO A 22 32.35 5.99 17.13
N LEU A 23 32.87 6.29 15.93
CA LEU A 23 32.13 6.15 14.67
C LEU A 23 31.88 4.68 14.30
N ALA A 24 32.86 3.80 14.49
CA ALA A 24 32.71 2.37 14.29
C ALA A 24 31.71 1.77 15.28
N ARG A 25 31.72 2.23 16.54
CA ARG A 25 30.74 1.85 17.56
C ARG A 25 29.34 2.37 17.21
N ALA A 26 29.20 3.61 16.73
CA ALA A 26 27.94 4.16 16.26
C ALA A 26 27.40 3.42 15.01
N ALA A 27 28.26 3.08 14.06
CA ALA A 27 27.91 2.30 12.88
C ALA A 27 27.49 0.86 13.23
N GLN A 28 28.11 0.25 14.24
CA GLN A 28 27.70 -1.04 14.79
C GLN A 28 26.40 -0.95 15.59
N LEU A 29 26.14 0.18 16.28
CA LEU A 29 24.88 0.44 16.97
C LEU A 29 23.70 0.63 16.00
N GLY A 30 23.94 1.05 14.75
CA GLY A 30 22.92 1.07 13.69
C GLY A 30 22.31 -0.31 13.38
N LYS A 31 23.05 -1.40 13.62
CA LYS A 31 22.54 -2.78 13.55
C LYS A 31 22.00 -3.31 14.90
N ALA A 32 22.25 -2.61 16.00
CA ALA A 32 21.89 -3.03 17.35
C ALA A 32 20.61 -2.36 17.89
N SER A 33 19.97 -1.50 17.09
CA SER A 33 18.60 -1.11 17.39
C SER A 33 17.72 -2.33 17.12
N GLY A 34 17.02 -2.86 18.13
CA GLY A 34 15.97 -3.87 17.97
C GLY A 34 14.76 -3.36 17.19
N ILE A 35 14.95 -2.31 16.38
CA ILE A 35 13.98 -1.76 15.45
C ILE A 35 14.03 -2.67 14.23
N PRO A 36 12.96 -3.43 13.94
CA PRO A 36 12.93 -4.27 12.74
C PRO A 36 13.11 -3.38 11.51
N VAL A 37 13.98 -3.80 10.60
CA VAL A 37 14.13 -3.15 9.28
C VAL A 37 12.81 -3.31 8.54
N ILE A 38 12.24 -2.20 8.05
CA ILE A 38 11.01 -2.25 7.24
C ILE A 38 11.33 -3.03 5.98
N SER A 39 10.61 -4.14 5.76
CA SER A 39 10.77 -4.97 4.57
C SER A 39 10.09 -4.31 3.38
N GLU A 40 10.87 -3.64 2.54
CA GLU A 40 10.43 -3.13 1.23
C GLU A 40 10.38 -4.22 0.15
N GLY A 41 10.75 -5.46 0.50
CA GLY A 41 10.75 -6.61 -0.39
C GLY A 41 9.36 -7.21 -0.63
N PRO A 42 9.28 -8.32 -1.40
CA PRO A 42 8.02 -9.01 -1.66
C PRO A 42 7.33 -9.50 -0.37
N PRO A 43 6.05 -9.90 -0.44
CA PRO A 43 5.34 -10.52 0.67
C PRO A 43 6.14 -11.67 1.30
N SER A 44 6.19 -11.78 2.63
CA SER A 44 6.95 -12.82 3.34
C SER A 44 6.45 -14.23 3.04
N VAL A 45 5.17 -14.35 2.69
CA VAL A 45 4.52 -15.57 2.24
C VAL A 45 3.62 -15.26 1.04
N ALA A 46 3.52 -16.19 0.10
CA ALA A 46 2.54 -16.09 -0.97
C ALA A 46 1.14 -16.29 -0.38
N VAL A 47 0.33 -15.23 -0.34
CA VAL A 47 -1.03 -15.28 0.20
C VAL A 47 -2.00 -15.68 -0.90
N PHE A 48 -1.84 -15.12 -2.09
CA PHE A 48 -2.71 -15.39 -3.23
C PHE A 48 -2.06 -16.36 -4.20
N ASN A 49 -2.88 -17.26 -4.75
CA ASN A 49 -2.54 -17.94 -5.98
C ASN A 49 -2.64 -16.96 -7.19
N PRO A 50 -2.14 -17.31 -8.39
CA PRO A 50 -2.16 -16.42 -9.54
C PRO A 50 -3.56 -15.92 -9.93
N ALA A 51 -4.60 -16.77 -9.84
CA ALA A 51 -5.97 -16.40 -10.18
C ALA A 51 -6.57 -15.41 -9.16
N GLN A 52 -6.38 -15.68 -7.87
CA GLN A 52 -6.78 -14.79 -6.78
C GLN A 52 -6.07 -13.43 -6.87
N ARG A 53 -4.78 -13.42 -7.24
CA ARG A 53 -4.02 -12.18 -7.45
C ARG A 53 -4.58 -11.37 -8.63
N ALA A 54 -4.87 -12.02 -9.75
CA ALA A 54 -5.50 -11.37 -10.89
C ALA A 54 -6.88 -10.80 -10.55
N LEU A 55 -7.69 -11.54 -9.80
CA LEU A 55 -9.00 -11.10 -9.35
C LEU A 55 -8.88 -9.92 -8.36
N MET A 56 -7.99 -10.01 -7.37
CA MET A 56 -7.70 -8.91 -6.43
C MET A 56 -7.31 -7.63 -7.17
N THR A 57 -6.45 -7.73 -8.18
CA THR A 57 -6.07 -6.60 -9.03
C THR A 57 -7.28 -5.99 -9.75
N ALA A 58 -8.08 -6.82 -10.42
CA ALA A 58 -9.25 -6.34 -11.17
C ALA A 58 -10.29 -5.67 -10.26
N LEU A 59 -10.64 -6.32 -9.13
CA LEU A 59 -11.61 -5.79 -8.18
C LEU A 59 -11.12 -4.50 -7.49
N SER A 60 -9.81 -4.37 -7.22
CA SER A 60 -9.26 -3.17 -6.59
C SER A 60 -9.48 -1.93 -7.48
N GLU A 61 -9.29 -2.09 -8.79
CA GLU A 61 -9.58 -1.02 -9.77
C GLU A 61 -11.08 -0.70 -9.85
N ARG A 62 -11.97 -1.65 -9.56
CA ARG A 62 -13.41 -1.35 -9.50
C ARG A 62 -13.79 -0.51 -8.28
N ILE A 63 -13.10 -0.69 -7.15
CA ILE A 63 -13.33 0.11 -5.94
C ILE A 63 -12.82 1.55 -6.10
N LEU A 64 -11.62 1.72 -6.69
CA LEU A 64 -11.04 3.02 -7.01
C LEU A 64 -10.51 3.02 -8.45
N PRO A 65 -11.38 3.28 -9.45
CA PRO A 65 -10.98 3.31 -10.85
C PRO A 65 -10.20 4.57 -11.18
N THR A 66 -9.40 4.50 -12.25
CA THR A 66 -8.81 5.68 -12.86
C THR A 66 -9.90 6.66 -13.34
N THR A 67 -9.83 7.91 -12.89
CA THR A 67 -10.70 9.01 -13.31
C THR A 67 -9.83 10.20 -13.75
N ASP A 68 -9.98 11.36 -13.11
CA ASP A 68 -9.05 12.49 -13.27
C ASP A 68 -7.70 12.21 -12.59
N THR A 69 -7.66 11.22 -11.69
CA THR A 69 -6.47 10.73 -11.00
C THR A 69 -6.26 9.23 -11.27
N PRO A 70 -5.01 8.73 -11.24
CA PRO A 70 -4.73 7.31 -11.45
C PRO A 70 -5.40 6.43 -10.39
N GLY A 71 -5.93 5.27 -10.80
CA GLY A 71 -6.67 4.35 -9.93
C GLY A 71 -5.83 3.43 -9.04
N ALA A 72 -6.48 2.47 -8.40
CA ALA A 72 -5.89 1.55 -7.42
C ALA A 72 -4.71 0.74 -7.97
N ILE A 73 -4.78 0.29 -9.23
CA ILE A 73 -3.69 -0.47 -9.86
C ILE A 73 -2.45 0.43 -10.01
N ALA A 74 -2.62 1.65 -10.51
CA ALA A 74 -1.54 2.60 -10.69
C ALA A 74 -0.90 3.00 -9.33
N ALA A 75 -1.71 3.08 -8.27
CA ALA A 75 -1.27 3.31 -6.90
C ALA A 75 -0.61 2.10 -6.22
N GLY A 76 -0.48 0.95 -6.91
CA GLY A 76 0.18 -0.24 -6.35
C GLY A 76 -0.63 -0.97 -5.27
N VAL A 77 -1.93 -0.67 -5.16
CA VAL A 77 -2.80 -1.21 -4.11
C VAL A 77 -2.84 -2.74 -4.06
N PRO A 78 -2.93 -3.49 -5.18
CA PRO A 78 -3.00 -4.95 -5.11
C PRO A 78 -1.77 -5.58 -4.44
N ALA A 79 -0.58 -5.04 -4.71
CA ALA A 79 0.67 -5.50 -4.08
C ALA A 79 0.72 -5.13 -2.59
N PHE A 80 0.25 -3.92 -2.25
CA PHE A 80 0.10 -3.49 -0.86
C PHE A 80 -0.82 -4.44 -0.07
N ILE A 81 -1.98 -4.81 -0.63
CA ILE A 81 -2.93 -5.72 0.03
C ILE A 81 -2.28 -7.07 0.32
N GLU A 82 -1.60 -7.68 -0.67
CA GLU A 82 -0.95 -8.97 -0.46
C GLU A 82 0.16 -8.89 0.60
N LYS A 83 0.95 -7.79 0.60
CA LYS A 83 1.99 -7.54 1.60
C LYS A 83 1.41 -7.36 3.01
N MET A 84 0.34 -6.58 3.15
CA MET A 84 -0.37 -6.40 4.42
C MET A 84 -0.91 -7.72 4.97
N LEU A 85 -1.51 -8.54 4.09
CA LEU A 85 -2.05 -9.83 4.48
C LEU A 85 -0.96 -10.84 4.83
N ALA A 86 0.21 -10.76 4.20
CA ALA A 86 1.34 -11.65 4.45
C ALA A 86 2.06 -11.32 5.76
N ASP A 87 2.36 -10.03 5.98
CA ASP A 87 3.35 -9.61 6.98
C ASP A 87 2.73 -9.04 8.26
N TRP A 88 1.49 -8.55 8.19
CA TRP A 88 0.84 -7.86 9.31
C TRP A 88 -0.47 -8.51 9.77
N ALA A 89 -1.30 -8.96 8.84
CA ALA A 89 -2.61 -9.50 9.18
C ALA A 89 -2.50 -10.81 9.98
N ARG A 90 -3.40 -10.97 10.96
CA ARG A 90 -3.55 -12.26 11.64
C ARG A 90 -4.17 -13.28 10.68
N PRO A 91 -3.92 -14.59 10.85
CA PRO A 91 -4.55 -15.61 10.03
C PRO A 91 -6.09 -15.50 9.98
N THR A 92 -6.72 -15.12 11.10
CA THR A 92 -8.17 -14.90 11.20
C THR A 92 -8.68 -13.76 10.31
N ASP A 93 -7.86 -12.74 10.09
CA ASP A 93 -8.20 -11.56 9.30
C ASP A 93 -7.98 -11.83 7.80
N ARG A 94 -7.11 -12.80 7.47
CA ARG A 94 -6.82 -13.24 6.09
C ARG A 94 -7.90 -14.16 5.51
N VAL A 95 -8.48 -15.03 6.33
CA VAL A 95 -9.51 -16.01 5.94
C VAL A 95 -10.69 -15.38 5.18
N PRO A 96 -11.35 -14.31 5.66
CA PRO A 96 -12.49 -13.74 4.95
C PRO A 96 -12.12 -13.16 3.58
N ILE A 97 -10.89 -12.64 3.42
CA ILE A 97 -10.41 -12.13 2.13
C ILE A 97 -10.33 -13.26 1.10
N LEU A 98 -9.67 -14.37 1.46
CA LEU A 98 -9.53 -15.52 0.57
C LEU A 98 -10.89 -16.15 0.23
N ALA A 99 -11.73 -16.35 1.25
CA ALA A 99 -13.07 -16.93 1.06
C ALA A 99 -13.95 -16.07 0.15
N GLY A 100 -13.88 -14.74 0.27
CA GLY A 100 -14.65 -13.86 -0.60
C GLY A 100 -14.16 -13.80 -2.04
N LEU A 101 -12.83 -13.86 -2.27
CA LEU A 101 -12.28 -14.01 -3.62
C LEU A 101 -12.77 -15.31 -4.28
N ASP A 102 -12.74 -16.42 -3.54
CA ASP A 102 -13.22 -17.71 -4.04
C ASP A 102 -14.73 -17.68 -4.31
N ALA A 103 -15.52 -17.02 -3.45
CA ALA A 103 -16.96 -16.85 -3.65
C ALA A 103 -17.30 -15.99 -4.88
N ILE A 104 -16.55 -14.91 -5.12
CA ILE A 104 -16.71 -14.06 -6.31
C ILE A 104 -16.32 -14.84 -7.57
N GLU A 105 -15.20 -15.57 -7.54
CA GLU A 105 -14.76 -16.40 -8.67
C GLU A 105 -15.81 -17.46 -9.01
N ALA A 106 -16.30 -18.19 -8.01
CA ALA A 106 -17.36 -19.19 -8.20
C ALA A 106 -18.64 -18.55 -8.78
N ARG A 107 -19.02 -17.37 -8.30
CA ARG A 107 -20.19 -16.66 -8.79
C ARG A 107 -20.02 -16.17 -10.23
N SER A 108 -18.84 -15.67 -10.59
CA SER A 108 -18.52 -15.27 -11.96
C SER A 108 -18.64 -16.45 -12.93
N GLN A 109 -18.08 -17.60 -12.57
CA GLN A 109 -18.20 -18.82 -13.38
C GLN A 109 -19.64 -19.30 -13.51
N GLN A 110 -20.44 -19.16 -12.45
CA GLN A 110 -21.85 -19.52 -12.46
C GLN A 110 -22.68 -18.59 -13.36
N ASP A 111 -22.53 -17.27 -13.22
CA ASP A 111 -23.42 -16.31 -13.88
C ASP A 111 -22.93 -15.97 -15.30
N TYR A 112 -21.62 -15.86 -15.49
CA TYR A 112 -21.02 -15.32 -16.72
C TYR A 112 -20.13 -16.30 -17.47
N LYS A 113 -19.81 -17.47 -16.89
CA LYS A 113 -18.97 -18.52 -17.51
C LYS A 113 -17.56 -18.05 -17.87
N VAL A 114 -17.06 -17.05 -17.14
CA VAL A 114 -15.72 -16.49 -17.27
C VAL A 114 -15.08 -16.36 -15.90
N ALA A 115 -13.74 -16.35 -15.88
CA ALA A 115 -13.00 -16.04 -14.66
C ALA A 115 -13.34 -14.63 -14.18
N GLY A 116 -13.42 -14.41 -12.87
CA GLY A 116 -13.84 -13.11 -12.32
C GLY A 116 -12.92 -11.97 -12.76
N ALA A 117 -11.61 -12.25 -12.86
CA ALA A 117 -10.63 -11.30 -13.37
C ALA A 117 -10.81 -10.94 -14.86
N GLN A 118 -11.50 -11.80 -15.62
CA GLN A 118 -11.78 -11.63 -17.05
C GLN A 118 -13.22 -11.17 -17.34
N ALA A 119 -14.06 -11.08 -16.30
CA ALA A 119 -15.40 -10.52 -16.42
C ALA A 119 -15.34 -9.04 -16.83
N THR A 120 -16.39 -8.54 -17.48
CA THR A 120 -16.47 -7.11 -17.84
C THR A 120 -16.54 -6.24 -16.59
N ALA A 121 -16.29 -4.94 -16.73
CA ALA A 121 -16.37 -3.99 -15.63
C ALA A 121 -17.75 -4.03 -14.94
N GLU A 122 -18.82 -4.08 -15.71
CA GLU A 122 -20.20 -4.13 -15.21
C GLU A 122 -20.49 -5.46 -14.48
N GLN A 123 -19.91 -6.56 -14.96
CA GLN A 123 -20.03 -7.86 -14.32
C GLN A 123 -19.27 -7.90 -12.98
N GLN A 124 -18.07 -7.31 -12.93
CA GLN A 124 -17.30 -7.18 -11.70
C GLN A 124 -18.03 -6.30 -10.67
N ASP A 125 -18.63 -5.19 -11.11
CA ASP A 125 -19.45 -4.32 -10.24
C ASP A 125 -20.67 -5.06 -9.70
N ALA A 126 -21.34 -5.85 -10.53
CA ALA A 126 -22.45 -6.68 -10.10
C ALA A 126 -22.01 -7.72 -9.05
N LEU A 127 -20.87 -8.37 -9.24
CA LEU A 127 -20.30 -9.34 -8.29
C LEU A 127 -19.94 -8.67 -6.95
N LEU A 128 -19.31 -7.50 -6.99
CA LEU A 128 -19.01 -6.70 -5.80
C LEU A 128 -20.29 -6.24 -5.08
N THR A 129 -21.32 -5.87 -5.83
CA THR A 129 -22.62 -5.48 -5.27
C THR A 129 -23.29 -6.65 -4.54
N LEU A 130 -23.23 -7.86 -5.11
CA LEU A 130 -23.72 -9.08 -4.44
C LEU A 130 -22.93 -9.35 -3.15
N ALA A 131 -21.61 -9.17 -3.17
CA ALA A 131 -20.78 -9.31 -1.97
C ALA A 131 -21.18 -8.25 -0.90
N MET A 132 -21.25 -6.98 -1.29
CA MET A 132 -21.64 -5.86 -0.42
C MET A 132 -22.98 -6.09 0.26
N ASN A 133 -23.96 -6.62 -0.49
CA ASN A 133 -25.31 -6.89 0.03
C ASN A 133 -25.42 -8.21 0.82
N GLY A 134 -24.30 -8.92 1.05
CA GLY A 134 -24.29 -10.20 1.77
C GLY A 134 -24.98 -11.34 1.01
N GLN A 135 -25.11 -11.23 -0.30
CA GLN A 135 -25.77 -12.22 -1.17
C GLN A 135 -24.81 -13.31 -1.67
N LEU A 136 -23.53 -13.22 -1.28
CA LEU A 136 -22.53 -14.28 -1.44
C LEU A 136 -22.14 -14.84 -0.06
N PRO A 137 -21.73 -16.12 0.02
CA PRO A 137 -21.18 -16.68 1.25
C PRO A 137 -20.06 -15.79 1.81
N SER A 138 -20.24 -15.29 3.04
CA SER A 138 -19.31 -14.36 3.70
C SER A 138 -19.04 -13.05 2.92
N GLY A 139 -19.88 -12.71 1.93
CA GLY A 139 -19.66 -11.59 1.02
C GLY A 139 -19.57 -10.24 1.70
N GLY A 140 -20.43 -9.98 2.70
CA GLY A 140 -20.44 -8.69 3.40
C GLY A 140 -19.17 -8.48 4.22
N VAL A 141 -18.74 -9.51 4.95
CA VAL A 141 -17.49 -9.50 5.74
C VAL A 141 -16.28 -9.33 4.82
N PHE A 142 -16.26 -10.02 3.68
CA PHE A 142 -15.25 -9.83 2.65
C PHE A 142 -15.24 -8.39 2.12
N PHE A 143 -16.37 -7.89 1.64
CA PHE A 143 -16.45 -6.62 0.94
C PHE A 143 -16.04 -5.45 1.84
N GLU A 144 -16.48 -5.46 3.10
CA GLU A 144 -16.09 -4.43 4.06
C GLU A 144 -14.57 -4.40 4.27
N ALA A 145 -13.96 -5.55 4.58
CA ALA A 145 -12.53 -5.65 4.82
C ALA A 145 -11.71 -5.34 3.55
N PHE A 146 -12.12 -5.88 2.40
CA PHE A 146 -11.50 -5.67 1.11
C PHE A 146 -11.53 -4.18 0.72
N ARG A 147 -12.69 -3.53 0.80
CA ARG A 147 -12.84 -2.10 0.49
C ARG A 147 -11.96 -1.25 1.41
N GLN A 148 -11.93 -1.53 2.71
CA GLN A 148 -11.07 -0.81 3.65
C GLN A 148 -9.59 -0.95 3.29
N LEU A 149 -9.14 -2.15 2.91
CA LEU A 149 -7.75 -2.38 2.47
C LEU A 149 -7.41 -1.62 1.18
N VAL A 150 -8.33 -1.56 0.21
CA VAL A 150 -8.14 -0.79 -1.02
C VAL A 150 -8.02 0.71 -0.71
N LEU A 151 -8.95 1.25 0.08
CA LEU A 151 -8.94 2.66 0.45
C LEU A 151 -7.69 3.02 1.25
N ALA A 152 -7.30 2.18 2.22
CA ALA A 152 -6.08 2.39 2.99
C ALA A 152 -4.85 2.41 2.07
N GLY A 153 -4.68 1.39 1.23
CA GLY A 153 -3.55 1.32 0.30
C GLY A 153 -3.47 2.52 -0.64
N TYR A 154 -4.61 2.96 -1.17
CA TYR A 154 -4.66 4.10 -2.08
C TYR A 154 -4.33 5.42 -1.38
N TYR A 155 -5.02 5.75 -0.27
CA TYR A 155 -4.83 7.04 0.40
C TYR A 155 -3.54 7.14 1.23
N THR A 156 -2.79 6.06 1.39
CA THR A 156 -1.41 6.09 1.89
C THR A 156 -0.36 5.98 0.78
N SER A 157 -0.77 5.89 -0.49
CA SER A 157 0.15 5.90 -1.64
C SER A 157 0.56 7.32 -2.02
N GLU A 158 1.67 7.46 -2.73
CA GLU A 158 2.12 8.74 -3.29
C GLU A 158 1.06 9.37 -4.20
N ILE A 159 0.41 8.57 -5.06
CA ILE A 159 -0.68 9.03 -5.94
C ILE A 159 -1.86 9.57 -5.12
N GLY A 160 -2.32 8.81 -4.13
CA GLY A 160 -3.45 9.21 -3.30
C GLY A 160 -3.17 10.45 -2.44
N ILE A 161 -1.92 10.67 -2.04
CA ILE A 161 -1.53 11.83 -1.23
C ILE A 161 -1.27 13.08 -2.07
N THR A 162 -0.61 12.94 -3.22
CA THR A 162 -0.09 14.07 -4.01
C THR A 162 -0.95 14.46 -5.20
N GLN A 163 -1.81 13.56 -5.70
CA GLN A 163 -2.62 13.80 -6.89
C GLN A 163 -4.12 13.83 -6.57
N GLU A 164 -4.62 12.88 -5.78
CA GLU A 164 -6.03 12.84 -5.37
C GLU A 164 -6.36 13.88 -4.29
N ARG A 165 -5.42 14.12 -3.38
CA ARG A 165 -5.55 15.10 -2.31
C ARG A 165 -4.79 16.38 -2.64
N GLU A 166 -5.22 17.48 -2.04
CA GLU A 166 -4.48 18.74 -2.10
C GLU A 166 -3.38 18.71 -1.04
N TYR A 167 -2.13 18.55 -1.48
CA TYR A 167 -1.00 18.43 -0.58
C TYR A 167 -0.56 19.79 -0.03
N LEU A 168 -0.75 19.98 1.27
CA LEU A 168 -0.41 21.19 2.03
C LEU A 168 0.52 20.81 3.20
N PRO A 169 1.84 20.69 2.98
CA PRO A 169 2.80 20.21 3.99
C PRO A 169 2.95 21.12 5.21
N VAL A 170 2.59 22.40 5.05
CA VAL A 170 2.61 23.39 6.15
C VAL A 170 1.25 24.08 6.13
N PRO A 171 0.25 23.54 6.84
CA PRO A 171 -1.02 24.22 7.00
C PRO A 171 -0.78 25.51 7.78
N GLY A 172 -1.07 26.64 7.15
CA GLY A 172 -1.04 27.95 7.78
C GLY A 172 -2.22 28.13 8.74
N GLU A 173 -2.88 29.28 8.65
CA GLU A 173 -4.08 29.54 9.46
C GLU A 173 -5.27 28.70 9.01
N TYR A 174 -6.10 28.26 9.96
CA TYR A 174 -7.35 27.57 9.68
C TYR A 174 -8.42 28.55 9.17
N ASN A 175 -8.97 28.29 7.98
CA ASN A 175 -10.10 29.04 7.44
C ASN A 175 -11.36 28.16 7.39
N GLY A 176 -12.27 28.35 8.36
CA GLY A 176 -13.54 27.62 8.44
C GLY A 176 -14.59 28.03 7.40
N GLU A 177 -14.41 29.17 6.72
CA GLU A 177 -15.29 29.67 5.66
C GLU A 177 -14.80 29.26 4.26
N PHE A 178 -13.72 28.47 4.19
CA PHE A 178 -13.15 28.04 2.93
C PHE A 178 -14.11 27.10 2.18
N LEU A 179 -14.61 27.57 1.04
CA LEU A 179 -15.60 26.82 0.27
C LEU A 179 -14.95 25.60 -0.39
N TYR A 180 -15.54 24.41 -0.15
CA TYR A 180 -15.08 23.16 -0.77
C TYR A 180 -14.99 23.27 -2.30
N SER A 181 -15.91 24.01 -2.92
CA SER A 181 -15.95 24.21 -4.38
C SER A 181 -14.70 24.88 -4.97
N GLN A 182 -13.87 25.53 -4.15
CA GLN A 182 -12.63 26.16 -4.61
C GLN A 182 -11.50 25.15 -4.83
N VAL A 183 -11.55 24.00 -4.16
CA VAL A 183 -10.48 22.98 -4.18
C VAL A 183 -10.97 21.64 -4.72
N ASN A 184 -12.24 21.30 -4.45
CA ASN A 184 -12.89 20.03 -4.84
C ASN A 184 -12.09 18.78 -4.45
N LYS A 185 -11.18 18.90 -3.48
CA LYS A 185 -10.29 17.87 -2.96
C LYS A 185 -10.16 17.99 -1.45
N VAL A 186 -9.79 16.89 -0.82
CA VAL A 186 -9.47 16.87 0.61
C VAL A 186 -7.98 17.19 0.77
N TYR A 187 -7.64 18.00 1.78
CA TYR A 187 -6.24 18.31 2.07
C TYR A 187 -5.49 17.13 2.68
N SER A 188 -4.22 16.97 2.33
CA SER A 188 -3.22 16.13 2.99
C SER A 188 -2.12 17.02 3.59
N ALA A 189 -1.57 16.63 4.74
CA ALA A 189 -0.40 17.25 5.35
C ALA A 189 0.84 16.41 5.06
#